data_AF-A0A3D5MVH7-F1
#
_entry.id   AF-A0A3D5MVH7-F1
#
_cell.length_a   1.000
_cell.length_b   1.000
_cell.length_c   1.000
_cell.angle_alpha   90.00
_cell.angle_beta   90.00
_cell.angle_gamma   90.00
#
_symmetry.space_group_name_H-M   'P 1'
#
loop_
_entity.id
_entity.type
_entity.pdbx_description
1 polymer ?
#
loop_
_entity_poly.entity_id
_entity_poly.type
_entity_poly.pdbx_seq_one_letter_code
_entity_poly.pdbx_strand_id
1 'polypeptide(L)'
;MNKNIKKVLSITLLLGSISVMLPKEFIFKNMEVSAATYNNARNGELKELNFYKENGLRISILKNGFYDKEISSLDDTDEYYVVADNSDYISIEAEVSGDGSNVVKAFTTNEKDESGYDIKEGKKNEIRIGDGTQTIYLRTYRSESDYKYALKKGRVDDCIKTYTVHVRKSYKVSESESLKSTVYLKELYLSDCNIDFSKKTTNYYLNVDEDISEILLRAIPNDNDATVELNKDELSKDDNYEKNIELNKGDNVYKIVVENDDDILTYTLNIYRGKEKKNRKDSSKKDDTKSILGESNNSSTNVWRKKNGKLQYIDGTGQSLKNKWWFNIYDSKNYYLDEDGYASIGWKSIENKWYYFDTNGAMKTGWIQSEGNWYYLSKGGVMQTGWIKDTNKKWYYLGTDGAMKKGWIQDATGKWYYMNENGEMVQDTTVNGYKIDSDGHLVE
;
A
#
# COMPACT_ATOMS: atom_id res chain seq x y z
N MET A 1 -54.16 -26.11 -1.14
CA MET A 1 -53.45 -27.38 -0.82
C MET A 1 -52.27 -27.06 0.10
N ASN A 2 -52.21 -27.81 1.22
CA ASN A 2 -51.23 -27.90 2.33
C ASN A 2 -50.06 -26.91 2.37
N LYS A 3 -49.92 -26.03 3.38
CA LYS A 3 -49.75 -26.21 4.85
C LYS A 3 -48.43 -26.85 5.30
N ASN A 4 -47.67 -26.03 6.05
CA ASN A 4 -46.96 -26.30 7.32
C ASN A 4 -45.82 -27.34 7.29
N ILE A 5 -44.67 -27.06 7.89
CA ILE A 5 -44.48 -27.18 9.34
C ILE A 5 -43.48 -26.13 9.88
N LYS A 6 -43.90 -25.50 10.99
CA LYS A 6 -43.08 -24.71 11.94
C LYS A 6 -42.71 -25.57 13.16
N LYS A 7 -41.73 -25.04 13.92
CA LYS A 7 -41.43 -25.21 15.37
C LYS A 7 -40.32 -26.23 15.65
N VAL A 8 -39.37 -25.96 16.56
CA VAL A 8 -39.48 -25.48 17.96
C VAL A 8 -38.22 -24.62 18.29
N LEU A 9 -38.23 -23.40 18.85
CA LEU A 9 -38.72 -22.77 20.11
C LEU A 9 -37.89 -23.04 21.39
N SER A 10 -37.45 -21.92 22.00
CA SER A 10 -37.26 -21.65 23.45
C SER A 10 -36.04 -22.31 24.15
N ILE A 11 -35.30 -21.68 25.07
CA ILE A 11 -35.72 -20.96 26.30
C ILE A 11 -34.70 -19.85 26.71
N THR A 12 -35.26 -18.93 27.49
CA THR A 12 -34.96 -17.55 27.91
C THR A 12 -34.10 -17.38 29.19
N LEU A 13 -33.76 -16.11 29.52
CA LEU A 13 -33.41 -15.46 30.82
C LEU A 13 -31.95 -15.55 31.32
N LEU A 14 -31.35 -14.60 32.06
CA LEU A 14 -31.46 -13.14 32.32
C LEU A 14 -30.27 -12.80 33.27
N LEU A 15 -29.75 -11.56 33.20
CA LEU A 15 -28.80 -10.85 34.09
C LEU A 15 -28.13 -11.62 35.26
N GLY A 16 -26.80 -11.54 35.34
CA GLY A 16 -26.09 -11.84 36.58
C GLY A 16 -24.57 -11.69 36.53
N SER A 17 -24.09 -10.59 37.10
CA SER A 17 -22.76 -10.39 37.71
C SER A 17 -21.49 -10.49 36.86
N ILE A 18 -20.78 -9.36 36.84
CA ILE A 18 -19.32 -9.27 36.70
C ILE A 18 -18.68 -10.33 37.63
N SER A 19 -17.86 -11.20 37.05
CA SER A 19 -16.79 -11.89 37.76
C SER A 19 -15.55 -11.82 36.87
N VAL A 20 -14.65 -10.92 37.27
CA VAL A 20 -13.27 -10.89 36.78
C VAL A 20 -12.60 -12.19 37.24
N MET A 21 -12.22 -13.04 36.29
CA MET A 21 -11.10 -13.97 36.43
C MET A 21 -10.61 -14.35 35.03
N LEU A 22 -9.37 -13.94 34.73
CA LEU A 22 -8.64 -14.19 33.49
C LEU A 22 -8.45 -15.70 33.25
N PRO A 23 -8.65 -16.19 32.02
CA PRO A 23 -7.90 -17.30 31.47
C PRO A 23 -6.80 -16.77 30.54
N LYS A 24 -5.58 -17.27 30.73
CA LYS A 24 -4.41 -17.06 29.87
C LYS A 24 -4.70 -17.50 28.42
N GLU A 25 -3.89 -16.97 27.50
CA GLU A 25 -3.79 -17.26 26.05
C GLU A 25 -4.67 -16.35 25.18
N PHE A 26 -4.16 -15.62 24.18
CA PHE A 26 -3.22 -16.04 23.14
C PHE A 26 -2.09 -15.02 22.90
N ILE A 27 -0.86 -15.50 22.85
CA ILE A 27 0.28 -14.78 22.28
C ILE A 27 0.24 -15.03 20.77
N PHE A 28 -0.09 -14.05 19.93
CA PHE A 28 0.29 -14.12 18.51
C PHE A 28 1.74 -13.66 18.37
N LYS A 29 2.63 -14.61 18.65
CA LYS A 29 4.03 -14.64 18.26
C LYS A 29 4.02 -15.17 16.82
N ASN A 30 4.62 -14.43 15.89
CA ASN A 30 5.01 -14.85 14.54
C ASN A 30 3.91 -15.56 13.73
N MET A 31 3.23 -14.87 12.81
CA MET A 31 2.50 -15.57 11.77
C MET A 31 3.50 -16.08 10.72
N GLU A 32 4.14 -17.21 11.05
CA GLU A 32 4.82 -18.06 10.07
C GLU A 32 3.74 -18.82 9.30
N VAL A 33 3.40 -18.35 8.09
CA VAL A 33 2.58 -19.16 7.19
C VAL A 33 3.51 -20.14 6.48
N SER A 34 3.38 -21.40 6.89
CA SER A 34 4.03 -22.55 6.28
C SER A 34 3.10 -23.23 5.30
N ALA A 35 3.65 -23.95 4.32
CA ALA A 35 2.93 -25.13 3.85
C ALA A 35 2.96 -26.16 4.98
N ALA A 36 1.91 -26.21 5.79
CA ALA A 36 1.72 -27.29 6.76
C ALA A 36 1.46 -28.62 6.02
N THR A 37 1.35 -29.69 6.81
CA THR A 37 1.40 -31.07 6.33
C THR A 37 0.50 -31.37 5.13
N TYR A 38 1.03 -32.02 4.08
CA TYR A 38 0.18 -32.66 3.08
C TYR A 38 -0.51 -33.86 3.74
N ASN A 39 -1.72 -33.65 4.26
CA ASN A 39 -2.43 -34.65 5.09
C ASN A 39 -2.68 -35.99 4.38
N ASN A 40 -2.54 -36.03 3.05
CA ASN A 40 -2.71 -37.23 2.23
C ASN A 40 -1.41 -37.71 1.56
N ALA A 41 -0.24 -37.26 2.03
CA ALA A 41 1.06 -37.65 1.47
C ALA A 41 1.24 -39.17 1.49
N ARG A 42 1.38 -39.76 0.31
CA ARG A 42 1.70 -41.19 0.16
C ARG A 42 3.15 -41.45 0.57
N ASN A 43 3.46 -42.71 0.85
CA ASN A 43 4.83 -43.13 1.17
C ASN A 43 5.80 -42.67 0.05
N GLY A 44 6.80 -41.88 0.42
CA GLY A 44 7.79 -41.30 -0.47
C GLY A 44 7.46 -39.90 -1.00
N GLU A 45 6.30 -39.33 -0.66
CA GLU A 45 5.93 -37.93 -0.97
C GLU A 45 6.34 -37.00 0.17
N LEU A 46 6.62 -35.73 -0.13
CA LEU A 46 6.80 -34.68 0.87
C LEU A 46 5.53 -34.52 1.70
N LYS A 47 5.67 -34.59 3.03
CA LYS A 47 4.63 -34.18 3.97
C LYS A 47 4.88 -32.78 4.50
N GLU A 48 6.13 -32.32 4.61
CA GLU A 48 6.46 -30.95 5.02
C GLU A 48 7.54 -30.36 4.12
N LEU A 49 7.44 -29.07 3.82
CA LEU A 49 8.43 -28.33 3.06
C LEU A 49 8.48 -26.87 3.53
N ASN A 50 9.67 -26.45 3.96
CA ASN A 50 9.94 -25.14 4.52
C ASN A 50 11.17 -24.51 3.89
N PHE A 51 11.06 -23.21 3.66
CA PHE A 51 12.15 -22.38 3.18
C PHE A 51 12.45 -21.30 4.21
N TYR A 52 13.72 -20.91 4.32
CA TYR A 52 14.15 -19.84 5.20
C TYR A 52 15.13 -18.92 4.48
N LYS A 53 15.06 -17.63 4.79
CA LYS A 53 16.07 -16.63 4.40
C LYS A 53 17.36 -16.85 5.19
N GLU A 54 18.44 -16.23 4.74
CA GLU A 54 19.74 -16.25 5.43
C GLU A 54 19.66 -15.82 6.91
N ASN A 55 18.81 -14.85 7.22
CA ASN A 55 18.58 -14.40 8.60
C ASN A 55 17.70 -15.36 9.43
N GLY A 56 17.33 -16.52 8.89
CA GLY A 56 16.57 -17.58 9.54
C GLY A 56 15.05 -17.40 9.50
N LEU A 57 14.54 -16.30 8.94
CA LEU A 57 13.11 -16.07 8.77
C LEU A 57 12.52 -17.04 7.75
N ARG A 58 11.37 -17.64 8.06
CA ARG A 58 10.66 -18.55 7.15
C ARG A 58 10.15 -17.78 5.92
N ILE A 59 10.16 -18.43 4.77
CA ILE A 59 9.65 -17.94 3.49
C ILE A 59 8.36 -18.68 3.18
N SER A 60 7.31 -17.94 2.83
CA SER A 60 6.03 -18.50 2.42
C SER A 60 6.12 -19.18 1.05
N ILE A 61 5.38 -20.26 0.86
CA ILE A 61 5.21 -20.94 -0.43
C ILE A 61 3.94 -20.43 -1.09
N LEU A 62 4.01 -20.14 -2.39
CA LEU A 62 2.92 -19.59 -3.19
C LEU A 62 2.36 -20.65 -4.14
N LYS A 63 1.04 -20.63 -4.34
CA LYS A 63 0.33 -21.52 -5.28
C LYS A 63 0.57 -21.01 -6.71
N ASN A 64 0.84 -21.82 -7.72
CA ASN A 64 0.80 -21.40 -9.15
C ASN A 64 1.57 -20.13 -9.61
N GLY A 65 2.52 -19.56 -8.85
CA GLY A 65 3.32 -18.42 -9.32
C GLY A 65 3.87 -17.52 -8.22
N PHE A 66 4.76 -16.60 -8.59
CA PHE A 66 5.40 -15.65 -7.67
C PHE A 66 4.47 -14.55 -7.11
N TYR A 67 3.23 -14.48 -7.60
CA TYR A 67 2.28 -13.40 -7.28
C TYR A 67 0.96 -13.92 -6.71
N ASP A 68 0.83 -15.23 -6.53
CA ASP A 68 -0.39 -15.86 -6.02
C ASP A 68 -0.40 -15.88 -4.48
N LYS A 69 -1.46 -16.44 -3.91
CA LYS A 69 -1.66 -16.58 -2.46
C LYS A 69 -0.74 -17.64 -1.88
N GLU A 70 -0.32 -17.37 -0.65
CA GLU A 70 0.43 -18.32 0.17
C GLU A 70 -0.43 -19.55 0.45
N ILE A 71 0.18 -20.74 0.35
CA ILE A 71 -0.49 -21.99 0.71
C ILE A 71 -0.33 -22.27 2.20
N SER A 72 -1.42 -22.67 2.84
CA SER A 72 -1.42 -23.10 4.25
C SER A 72 -1.02 -24.56 4.42
N SER A 73 -1.06 -25.35 3.35
CA SER A 73 -0.62 -26.75 3.32
C SER A 73 -0.13 -27.12 1.93
N LEU A 74 0.81 -28.06 1.86
CA LEU A 74 1.14 -28.73 0.61
C LEU A 74 -0.13 -29.41 0.05
N ASP A 75 -0.31 -29.39 -1.27
CA ASP A 75 -1.34 -30.13 -1.99
C ASP A 75 -0.68 -31.15 -2.95
N ASP A 76 -1.46 -31.76 -3.83
CA ASP A 76 -0.97 -32.77 -4.78
C ASP A 76 -0.18 -32.19 -5.96
N THR A 77 0.10 -30.88 -5.96
CA THR A 77 0.96 -30.26 -6.97
C THR A 77 2.42 -30.67 -6.82
N ASP A 78 3.12 -30.70 -7.95
CA ASP A 78 4.57 -30.93 -8.02
C ASP A 78 5.33 -29.62 -8.22
N GLU A 79 4.65 -28.47 -8.23
CA GLU A 79 5.24 -27.17 -8.57
C GLU A 79 4.93 -26.09 -7.51
N TYR A 80 5.99 -25.44 -7.01
CA TYR A 80 5.92 -24.48 -5.92
C TYR A 80 6.75 -23.22 -6.21
N TYR A 81 6.36 -22.10 -5.61
CA TYR A 81 6.99 -20.80 -5.85
C TYR A 81 7.35 -20.12 -4.53
N VAL A 82 8.57 -19.58 -4.44
CA VAL A 82 9.06 -18.86 -3.24
C VAL A 82 9.84 -17.61 -3.61
N VAL A 83 9.71 -16.56 -2.80
CA VAL A 83 10.43 -15.28 -3.00
C VAL A 83 11.50 -15.13 -1.93
N ALA A 84 12.77 -15.17 -2.36
CA ALA A 84 13.94 -15.11 -1.48
C ALA A 84 14.43 -13.67 -1.22
N ASP A 85 13.78 -12.67 -1.81
CA ASP A 85 14.20 -11.25 -1.79
C ASP A 85 15.66 -11.07 -2.22
N ASN A 86 16.43 -10.21 -1.53
CA ASN A 86 17.85 -9.99 -1.80
C ASN A 86 18.76 -11.07 -1.19
N SER A 87 18.23 -12.21 -0.74
CA SER A 87 19.06 -13.25 -0.09
C SER A 87 19.94 -13.97 -1.11
N ASP A 88 21.24 -14.07 -0.82
CA ASP A 88 22.17 -14.87 -1.63
C ASP A 88 22.03 -16.38 -1.35
N TYR A 89 21.39 -16.73 -0.23
CA TYR A 89 21.15 -18.10 0.21
C TYR A 89 19.73 -18.25 0.75
N ILE A 90 19.18 -19.46 0.57
CA ILE A 90 18.01 -19.94 1.30
C ILE A 90 18.37 -21.21 2.05
N SER A 91 17.71 -21.49 3.15
CA SER A 91 17.74 -22.82 3.75
C SER A 91 16.47 -23.60 3.44
N ILE A 92 16.62 -24.89 3.16
CA ILE A 92 15.49 -25.81 2.99
C ILE A 92 15.45 -26.78 4.16
N GLU A 93 14.25 -27.01 4.67
CA GLU A 93 13.90 -28.10 5.56
C GLU A 93 12.69 -28.83 4.96
N ALA A 94 12.76 -30.16 4.86
CA ALA A 94 11.71 -30.94 4.25
C ALA A 94 11.60 -32.31 4.94
N GLU A 95 10.40 -32.86 4.93
CA GLU A 95 10.08 -34.13 5.58
C GLU A 95 9.31 -35.02 4.61
N VAL A 96 9.70 -36.29 4.50
CA VAL A 96 9.09 -37.26 3.58
C VAL A 96 8.16 -38.19 4.36
N SER A 97 6.94 -38.39 3.86
CA SER A 97 5.98 -39.35 4.39
C SER A 97 6.51 -40.78 4.20
N GLY A 98 6.42 -41.64 5.22
CA GLY A 98 6.88 -43.03 5.15
C GLY A 98 7.33 -43.59 6.49
N ASP A 99 8.10 -44.67 6.43
CA ASP A 99 8.65 -45.42 7.58
C ASP A 99 9.99 -44.85 8.11
N GLY A 100 10.39 -43.67 7.63
CA GLY A 100 11.65 -43.01 7.97
C GLY A 100 12.86 -43.49 7.15
N SER A 101 12.69 -44.42 6.20
CA SER A 101 13.76 -44.81 5.28
C SER A 101 13.95 -43.84 4.12
N ASN A 102 12.88 -43.14 3.71
CA ASN A 102 12.91 -42.21 2.59
C ASN A 102 13.86 -41.03 2.84
N VAL A 103 14.48 -40.54 1.78
CA VAL A 103 15.37 -39.37 1.81
C VAL A 103 14.96 -38.36 0.75
N VAL A 104 15.24 -37.08 0.99
CA VAL A 104 15.06 -35.98 0.02
C VAL A 104 16.42 -35.36 -0.32
N LYS A 105 16.63 -35.10 -1.61
CA LYS A 105 17.81 -34.41 -2.14
C LYS A 105 17.38 -33.19 -2.94
N ALA A 106 18.10 -32.09 -2.77
CA ALA A 106 17.90 -30.87 -3.57
C ALA A 106 18.90 -30.81 -4.72
N PHE A 107 18.45 -30.38 -5.90
CA PHE A 107 19.28 -30.18 -7.09
C PHE A 107 19.03 -28.79 -7.65
N THR A 108 20.09 -28.11 -8.08
CA THR A 108 20.00 -26.78 -8.71
C THR A 108 19.88 -26.84 -10.23
N THR A 109 19.93 -28.05 -10.80
CA THR A 109 19.69 -28.33 -12.22
C THR A 109 18.81 -29.58 -12.36
N ASN A 110 18.25 -29.79 -13.55
CA ASN A 110 17.51 -31.02 -13.85
C ASN A 110 18.42 -32.13 -14.43
N GLU A 111 19.75 -31.96 -14.39
CA GLU A 111 20.68 -32.94 -14.93
C GLU A 111 20.59 -34.27 -14.17
N LYS A 112 20.91 -35.35 -14.88
CA LYS A 112 20.70 -36.73 -14.40
C LYS A 112 21.90 -37.32 -13.68
N ASP A 113 23.07 -36.69 -13.80
CA ASP A 113 24.34 -37.14 -13.25
C ASP A 113 24.92 -36.19 -12.18
N GLU A 114 24.21 -35.12 -11.84
CA GLU A 114 24.61 -34.20 -10.79
C GLU A 114 24.33 -34.78 -9.39
N SER A 115 25.24 -34.55 -8.44
CA SER A 115 25.01 -34.87 -7.03
C SER A 115 24.08 -33.86 -6.38
N GLY A 116 23.01 -34.34 -5.74
CA GLY A 116 22.10 -33.52 -4.97
C GLY A 116 22.63 -33.19 -3.57
N TYR A 117 22.21 -32.04 -3.05
CA TYR A 117 22.45 -31.61 -1.67
C TYR A 117 21.57 -32.41 -0.70
N ASP A 118 22.16 -32.84 0.41
CA ASP A 118 21.43 -33.52 1.49
C ASP A 118 20.45 -32.56 2.16
N ILE A 119 19.16 -32.89 2.14
CA ILE A 119 18.16 -32.23 3.00
C ILE A 119 17.84 -33.18 4.15
N LYS A 120 18.35 -32.85 5.34
CA LYS A 120 18.11 -33.64 6.54
C LYS A 120 16.87 -33.12 7.26
N GLU A 121 15.99 -34.05 7.63
CA GLU A 121 14.84 -33.78 8.49
C GLU A 121 15.27 -33.04 9.77
N GLY A 122 14.53 -31.99 10.14
CA GLY A 122 14.84 -31.15 11.30
C GLY A 122 16.06 -30.23 11.13
N LYS A 123 16.68 -30.15 9.94
CA LYS A 123 17.88 -29.34 9.70
C LYS A 123 17.70 -28.39 8.53
N LYS A 124 18.13 -27.16 8.74
CA LYS A 124 18.28 -26.14 7.70
C LYS A 124 19.55 -26.40 6.89
N ASN A 125 19.38 -26.58 5.58
CA ASN A 125 20.50 -26.79 4.65
C ASN A 125 20.54 -25.64 3.65
N GLU A 126 21.66 -24.91 3.62
CA GLU A 126 21.81 -23.71 2.80
C GLU A 126 22.05 -24.06 1.33
N ILE A 127 21.32 -23.37 0.45
CA ILE A 127 21.45 -23.43 -1.00
C ILE A 127 21.65 -22.01 -1.49
N ARG A 128 22.71 -21.82 -2.28
CA ARG A 128 23.02 -20.54 -2.91
C ARG A 128 22.03 -20.26 -4.03
N ILE A 129 21.49 -19.04 -4.05
CA ILE A 129 20.54 -18.58 -5.06
C ILE A 129 21.18 -17.49 -5.92
N GLY A 130 21.10 -17.69 -7.25
CA GLY A 130 21.53 -16.71 -8.24
C GLY A 130 20.53 -15.56 -8.41
N ASP A 131 20.87 -14.60 -9.25
CA ASP A 131 19.95 -13.50 -9.58
C ASP A 131 18.80 -13.99 -10.46
N GLY A 132 17.62 -13.38 -10.31
CA GLY A 132 16.43 -13.75 -11.06
C GLY A 132 15.72 -14.97 -10.47
N THR A 133 15.11 -15.77 -11.35
CA THR A 133 14.42 -17.00 -10.97
C THR A 133 15.34 -18.20 -11.16
N GLN A 134 15.56 -18.96 -10.10
CA GLN A 134 16.27 -20.22 -10.10
C GLN A 134 15.31 -21.35 -9.75
N THR A 135 15.43 -22.48 -10.44
CA THR A 135 14.63 -23.67 -10.14
C THR A 135 15.45 -24.63 -9.30
N ILE A 136 14.85 -25.12 -8.22
CA ILE A 136 15.36 -26.20 -7.37
C ILE A 136 14.47 -27.41 -7.54
N TYR A 137 15.06 -28.56 -7.78
CA TYR A 137 14.36 -29.84 -7.84
C TYR A 137 14.56 -30.56 -6.52
N LEU A 138 13.48 -30.87 -5.82
CA LEU A 138 13.51 -31.75 -4.65
C LEU A 138 13.08 -33.14 -5.09
N ARG A 139 13.99 -34.10 -5.03
CA ARG A 139 13.70 -35.49 -5.40
C ARG A 139 13.71 -36.37 -4.16
N THR A 140 12.68 -37.21 -4.04
CA THR A 140 12.56 -38.17 -2.94
C THR A 140 12.95 -39.57 -3.38
N TYR A 141 13.66 -40.31 -2.52
CA TYR A 141 14.12 -41.68 -2.79
C TYR A 141 13.72 -42.58 -1.64
N ARG A 142 13.59 -43.89 -1.89
CA ARG A 142 13.21 -44.85 -0.83
C ARG A 142 14.29 -45.00 0.23
N SER A 143 15.54 -44.72 -0.10
CA SER A 143 16.67 -44.75 0.82
C SER A 143 17.87 -43.99 0.28
N GLU A 144 18.82 -43.72 1.16
CA GLU A 144 20.14 -43.20 0.79
C GLU A 144 20.88 -44.12 -0.20
N SER A 145 20.69 -45.44 -0.07
CA SER A 145 21.29 -46.43 -0.97
C SER A 145 20.73 -46.33 -2.38
N ASP A 146 19.41 -46.10 -2.50
CA ASP A 146 18.73 -45.94 -3.79
C ASP A 146 19.19 -44.67 -4.51
N TYR A 147 19.32 -43.55 -3.78
CA TYR A 147 19.92 -42.32 -4.32
C TYR A 147 21.34 -42.56 -4.84
N LYS A 148 22.21 -43.19 -4.04
CA LYS A 148 23.60 -43.48 -4.44
C LYS A 148 23.67 -44.39 -5.67
N TYR A 149 22.75 -45.34 -5.78
CA TYR A 149 22.63 -46.19 -6.97
C TYR A 149 22.22 -45.38 -8.20
N ALA A 150 21.20 -44.52 -8.07
CA ALA A 150 20.72 -43.62 -9.12
C ALA A 150 21.83 -42.67 -9.62
N LEU A 151 22.58 -42.05 -8.69
CA LEU A 151 23.73 -41.20 -8.99
C LEU A 151 24.82 -41.96 -9.75
N LYS A 152 25.20 -43.15 -9.30
CA LYS A 152 26.20 -43.99 -9.98
C LYS A 152 25.79 -44.37 -11.42
N LYS A 153 24.49 -44.39 -11.70
CA LYS A 153 23.93 -44.69 -13.03
C LYS A 153 23.71 -43.45 -13.89
N GLY A 154 23.98 -42.24 -13.39
CA GLY A 154 23.67 -41.00 -14.09
C GLY A 154 22.17 -40.86 -14.35
N ARG A 155 21.35 -41.30 -13.40
CA ARG A 155 19.89 -41.29 -13.46
C ARG A 155 19.28 -40.86 -12.12
N VAL A 156 19.73 -39.72 -11.58
CA VAL A 156 19.16 -39.19 -10.33
C VAL A 156 17.68 -38.82 -10.44
N ASP A 157 17.13 -38.72 -11.65
CA ASP A 157 15.70 -38.63 -11.92
C ASP A 157 14.93 -39.94 -11.67
N ASP A 158 15.60 -41.08 -11.53
CA ASP A 158 15.02 -42.36 -11.07
C ASP A 158 14.74 -42.31 -9.56
N CYS A 159 13.71 -41.56 -9.23
CA CYS A 159 13.29 -41.20 -7.89
C CYS A 159 11.79 -41.51 -7.70
N ILE A 160 11.29 -41.43 -6.46
CA ILE A 160 9.86 -41.65 -6.19
C ILE A 160 9.05 -40.48 -6.75
N LYS A 161 9.45 -39.25 -6.42
CA LYS A 161 8.76 -38.04 -6.82
C LYS A 161 9.74 -36.88 -6.98
N THR A 162 9.45 -35.99 -7.91
CA THR A 162 10.19 -34.74 -8.13
C THR A 162 9.25 -33.58 -7.89
N TYR A 163 9.67 -32.67 -7.02
CA TYR A 163 9.01 -31.39 -6.80
C TYR A 163 9.87 -30.29 -7.38
N THR A 164 9.26 -29.40 -8.13
CA THR A 164 9.89 -28.27 -8.79
C THR A 164 9.58 -27.02 -7.97
N VAL A 165 10.64 -26.36 -7.48
CA VAL A 165 10.51 -25.15 -6.67
C VAL A 165 11.17 -24.01 -7.41
N HIS A 166 10.37 -23.05 -7.84
CA HIS A 166 10.86 -21.82 -8.43
C HIS A 166 11.16 -20.83 -7.32
N VAL A 167 12.44 -20.49 -7.15
CA VAL A 167 12.94 -19.53 -6.18
C VAL A 167 13.28 -18.26 -6.93
N ARG A 168 12.64 -17.14 -6.57
CA ARG A 168 13.00 -15.84 -7.15
C ARG A 168 13.75 -15.00 -6.13
N LYS A 169 14.99 -14.65 -6.48
CA LYS A 169 15.73 -13.58 -5.82
C LYS A 169 15.17 -12.25 -6.33
N SER A 170 14.42 -11.56 -5.47
CA SER A 170 13.93 -10.22 -5.77
C SER A 170 15.07 -9.26 -5.48
N TYR A 171 15.82 -8.91 -6.53
CA TYR A 171 16.87 -7.92 -6.42
C TYR A 171 16.21 -6.53 -6.34
N LYS A 172 16.70 -5.65 -5.46
CA LYS A 172 16.65 -4.20 -5.71
C LYS A 172 17.41 -3.91 -7.01
N VAL A 173 16.79 -4.11 -8.18
CA VAL A 173 17.41 -3.81 -9.48
C VAL A 173 16.66 -2.70 -10.19
N SER A 174 17.47 -1.70 -10.51
CA SER A 174 17.31 -0.68 -11.54
C SER A 174 16.65 -1.21 -12.82
N GLU A 175 15.89 -0.34 -13.46
CA GLU A 175 15.18 -0.52 -14.73
C GLU A 175 15.89 -1.41 -15.79
N SER A 176 15.24 -2.50 -16.22
CA SER A 176 14.68 -2.64 -17.58
C SER A 176 14.15 -4.06 -17.83
N GLU A 177 12.86 -4.15 -18.20
CA GLU A 177 12.21 -5.22 -18.96
C GLU A 177 12.14 -6.66 -18.40
N SER A 178 11.03 -6.98 -17.69
CA SER A 178 10.22 -8.19 -17.96
C SER A 178 8.94 -8.22 -17.09
N LEU A 179 7.78 -8.25 -17.78
CA LEU A 179 6.41 -8.53 -17.31
C LEU A 179 5.78 -7.47 -16.37
N LYS A 180 5.25 -6.39 -16.96
CA LYS A 180 4.25 -5.53 -16.30
C LYS A 180 2.95 -6.32 -16.28
N SER A 181 2.47 -6.72 -15.10
CA SER A 181 1.04 -6.98 -14.92
C SER A 181 0.28 -5.77 -15.47
N THR A 182 -0.73 -6.01 -16.29
CA THR A 182 -1.56 -4.94 -16.87
C THR A 182 -2.38 -4.24 -15.78
N VAL A 183 -2.61 -4.92 -14.65
CA VAL A 183 -3.30 -4.39 -13.48
C VAL A 183 -2.31 -4.04 -12.35
N TYR A 184 -2.45 -2.85 -11.78
CA TYR A 184 -1.65 -2.37 -10.67
C TYR A 184 -2.34 -1.24 -9.90
N LEU A 185 -1.93 -0.96 -8.67
CA LEU A 185 -2.36 0.26 -8.00
C LEU A 185 -1.68 1.46 -8.65
N LYS A 186 -2.45 2.40 -9.20
CA LYS A 186 -1.89 3.70 -9.59
C LYS A 186 -1.54 4.55 -8.37
N GLU A 187 -2.20 4.28 -7.25
CA GLU A 187 -2.02 5.00 -5.99
C GLU A 187 -2.27 4.07 -4.80
N LEU A 188 -1.39 4.16 -3.79
CA LEU A 188 -1.61 3.59 -2.47
C LEU A 188 -1.24 4.62 -1.41
N TYR A 189 -2.19 4.95 -0.55
CA TYR A 189 -2.05 5.98 0.48
C TYR A 189 -2.46 5.42 1.85
N LEU A 190 -1.74 5.86 2.88
CA LEU A 190 -2.01 5.58 4.29
C LEU A 190 -1.93 6.90 5.07
N SER A 191 -2.93 7.18 5.92
CA SER A 191 -3.04 8.49 6.60
C SER A 191 -1.93 8.81 7.58
N ASP A 192 -1.39 7.79 8.25
CA ASP A 192 -0.44 7.96 9.35
C ASP A 192 0.82 7.12 9.16
N CYS A 193 1.08 6.70 7.91
CA CYS A 193 2.32 6.03 7.54
C CYS A 193 2.84 6.53 6.19
N ASN A 194 4.15 6.78 6.09
CA ASN A 194 4.77 7.17 4.83
C ASN A 194 5.08 5.93 4.00
N ILE A 195 4.38 5.80 2.88
CA ILE A 195 4.60 4.74 1.91
C ILE A 195 5.24 5.35 0.66
N ASP A 196 6.47 4.94 0.35
CA ASP A 196 7.10 5.28 -0.93
C ASP A 196 6.53 4.35 -2.00
N PHE A 197 5.28 4.63 -2.38
CA PHE A 197 4.52 3.74 -3.24
C PHE A 197 5.12 3.70 -4.64
N SER A 198 5.37 2.48 -5.10
CA SER A 198 5.76 2.18 -6.46
C SER A 198 4.89 1.04 -6.96
N LYS A 199 4.30 1.20 -8.14
CA LYS A 199 3.57 0.12 -8.81
C LYS A 199 4.39 -1.15 -9.06
N LYS A 200 5.72 -1.06 -8.91
CA LYS A 200 6.65 -2.19 -9.01
C LYS A 200 6.89 -2.90 -7.68
N THR A 201 6.48 -2.31 -6.56
CA THR A 201 6.71 -2.80 -5.20
C THR A 201 5.41 -3.35 -4.64
N THR A 202 5.40 -4.65 -4.34
CA THR A 202 4.23 -5.36 -3.82
C THR A 202 4.32 -5.66 -2.33
N ASN A 203 5.44 -5.37 -1.66
CA ASN A 203 5.59 -5.57 -0.23
C ASN A 203 6.12 -4.30 0.43
N TYR A 204 5.38 -3.79 1.41
CA TYR A 204 5.73 -2.61 2.18
C TYR A 204 5.89 -2.95 3.65
N TYR A 205 6.94 -2.40 4.26
CA TYR A 205 7.20 -2.51 5.70
C TYR A 205 7.15 -1.11 6.28
N LEU A 206 6.24 -0.94 7.21
CA LEU A 206 5.69 0.34 7.61
C LEU A 206 5.62 0.38 9.14
N ASN A 207 5.91 1.54 9.70
CA ASN A 207 5.83 1.75 11.14
C ASN A 207 4.86 2.89 11.42
N VAL A 208 4.06 2.73 12.46
CA VAL A 208 3.24 3.79 13.04
C VAL A 208 3.46 3.85 14.54
N ASP A 209 3.24 5.02 15.11
CA ASP A 209 3.36 5.22 16.56
C ASP A 209 2.34 4.39 17.34
N GLU A 210 2.69 4.05 18.59
CA GLU A 210 1.89 3.17 19.45
C GLU A 210 0.46 3.70 19.72
N ASP A 211 0.25 5.00 19.62
CA ASP A 211 -1.04 5.67 19.82
C ASP A 211 -1.97 5.63 18.59
N ILE A 212 -1.44 5.28 17.40
CA ILE A 212 -2.23 5.17 16.16
C ILE A 212 -2.92 3.80 16.11
N SER A 213 -4.18 3.72 16.51
CA SER A 213 -4.98 2.47 16.50
C SER A 213 -5.80 2.24 15.23
N GLU A 214 -5.88 3.23 14.35
CA GLU A 214 -6.63 3.16 13.09
C GLU A 214 -5.92 4.05 12.07
N ILE A 215 -5.89 3.62 10.80
CA ILE A 215 -5.41 4.44 9.69
C ILE A 215 -6.37 4.35 8.51
N LEU A 216 -6.51 5.44 7.76
CA LEU A 216 -7.22 5.45 6.49
C LEU A 216 -6.30 4.94 5.38
N LEU A 217 -6.73 3.89 4.69
CA LEU A 217 -6.08 3.33 3.51
C LEU A 217 -6.86 3.73 2.26
N ARG A 218 -6.16 4.19 1.21
CA ARG A 218 -6.73 4.38 -0.12
C ARG A 218 -5.92 3.60 -1.15
N ALA A 219 -6.56 2.74 -1.93
CA ALA A 219 -5.90 1.87 -2.92
C ALA A 219 -6.57 1.99 -4.29
N ILE A 220 -6.06 2.87 -5.15
CA ILE A 220 -6.69 3.17 -6.43
C ILE A 220 -6.04 2.32 -7.55
N PRO A 221 -6.82 1.56 -8.33
CA PRO A 221 -6.30 0.78 -9.44
C PRO A 221 -5.96 1.66 -10.66
N ASN A 222 -5.05 1.18 -11.50
CA ASN A 222 -4.68 1.81 -12.77
C ASN A 222 -5.77 1.67 -13.84
N ASP A 223 -6.57 0.62 -13.73
CA ASP A 223 -7.71 0.31 -14.56
C ASP A 223 -9.00 0.64 -13.81
N ASN A 224 -9.97 1.27 -14.48
CA ASN A 224 -11.24 1.64 -13.87
C ASN A 224 -12.21 0.46 -13.78
N ASP A 225 -11.98 -0.60 -14.56
CA ASP A 225 -12.79 -1.81 -14.55
C ASP A 225 -12.22 -2.89 -13.60
N ALA A 226 -11.06 -2.62 -12.99
CA ALA A 226 -10.45 -3.49 -12.00
C ALA A 226 -11.16 -3.43 -10.64
N THR A 227 -11.29 -4.59 -10.00
CA THR A 227 -11.72 -4.71 -8.61
C THR A 227 -10.55 -4.50 -7.67
N VAL A 228 -10.83 -3.96 -6.47
CA VAL A 228 -9.84 -3.81 -5.39
C VAL A 228 -10.41 -4.40 -4.12
N GLU A 229 -9.69 -5.32 -3.49
CA GLU A 229 -10.08 -5.91 -2.22
C GLU A 229 -9.01 -5.66 -1.15
N LEU A 230 -9.42 -5.22 0.03
CA LEU A 230 -8.57 -5.12 1.23
C LEU A 230 -8.96 -6.23 2.21
N ASN A 231 -8.09 -7.22 2.41
CA ASN A 231 -8.37 -8.38 3.27
C ASN A 231 -9.70 -9.10 2.93
N LYS A 232 -10.05 -9.16 1.63
CA LYS A 232 -11.31 -9.70 1.06
C LYS A 232 -12.54 -8.80 1.16
N ASP A 233 -12.39 -7.61 1.73
CA ASP A 233 -13.45 -6.61 1.69
C ASP A 233 -13.26 -5.71 0.46
N GLU A 234 -14.28 -5.62 -0.37
CA GLU A 234 -14.26 -4.80 -1.59
C GLU A 234 -14.12 -3.31 -1.27
N LEU A 235 -13.25 -2.62 -2.02
CA LEU A 235 -13.10 -1.17 -2.02
C LEU A 235 -13.77 -0.61 -3.27
N SER A 236 -14.85 0.14 -3.09
CA SER A 236 -15.65 0.66 -4.19
C SER A 236 -15.07 1.98 -4.72
N LYS A 237 -15.31 2.25 -6.01
CA LYS A 237 -15.02 3.56 -6.61
C LYS A 237 -15.86 4.69 -6.00
N ASP A 238 -17.08 4.38 -5.58
CA ASP A 238 -18.01 5.33 -4.96
C ASP A 238 -17.48 5.86 -3.63
N ASP A 239 -16.70 5.04 -2.92
CA ASP A 239 -16.00 5.38 -1.68
C ASP A 239 -14.54 5.81 -1.93
N ASN A 240 -14.19 6.18 -3.17
CA ASN A 240 -12.83 6.54 -3.60
C ASN A 240 -11.77 5.47 -3.32
N TYR A 241 -12.17 4.20 -3.23
CA TYR A 241 -11.32 3.08 -2.80
C TYR A 241 -10.68 3.29 -1.42
N GLU A 242 -11.39 3.98 -0.52
CA GLU A 242 -10.93 4.29 0.84
C GLU A 242 -11.53 3.35 1.89
N LYS A 243 -10.73 2.99 2.90
CA LYS A 243 -11.18 2.22 4.06
C LYS A 243 -10.31 2.46 5.28
N ASN A 244 -10.96 2.64 6.42
CA ASN A 244 -10.26 2.62 7.71
C ASN A 244 -9.87 1.20 8.10
N ILE A 245 -8.64 1.03 8.57
CA ILE A 245 -8.12 -0.23 9.09
C ILE A 245 -7.65 -0.08 10.53
N GLU A 246 -8.13 -0.97 11.40
CA GLU A 246 -7.77 -1.00 12.81
C GLU A 246 -6.44 -1.73 13.03
N LEU A 247 -5.51 -1.07 13.71
CA LEU A 247 -4.18 -1.59 14.02
C LEU A 247 -4.10 -2.10 15.46
N ASN A 248 -3.77 -3.38 15.63
CA ASN A 248 -3.33 -3.94 16.90
C ASN A 248 -1.93 -3.45 17.25
N LYS A 249 -1.61 -3.33 18.54
CA LYS A 249 -0.21 -3.09 18.96
C LYS A 249 0.67 -4.25 18.48
N GLY A 250 1.85 -3.94 17.94
CA GLY A 250 2.73 -4.92 17.32
C GLY A 250 2.52 -5.00 15.80
N ASP A 251 2.79 -6.17 15.23
CA ASP A 251 2.74 -6.38 13.78
C ASP A 251 1.29 -6.53 13.28
N ASN A 252 0.97 -5.82 12.19
CA ASN A 252 -0.30 -5.93 11.47
C ASN A 252 -0.01 -6.22 9.99
N VAL A 253 -0.85 -7.01 9.34
CA VAL A 253 -0.70 -7.36 7.92
C VAL A 253 -2.00 -7.11 7.18
N TYR A 254 -1.93 -6.36 6.08
CA TYR A 254 -3.06 -6.13 5.17
C TYR A 254 -2.66 -6.51 3.75
N LYS A 255 -3.54 -7.24 3.07
CA LYS A 255 -3.36 -7.61 1.65
C LYS A 255 -4.38 -6.84 0.81
N ILE A 256 -3.88 -6.15 -0.20
CA ILE A 256 -4.67 -5.45 -1.21
C ILE A 256 -4.56 -6.24 -2.50
N VAL A 257 -5.66 -6.80 -2.98
CA VAL A 257 -5.72 -7.50 -4.26
C VAL A 257 -6.31 -6.54 -5.28
N VAL A 258 -5.67 -6.42 -6.44
CA VAL A 258 -6.19 -5.70 -7.60
C VAL A 258 -6.34 -6.69 -8.74
N GLU A 259 -7.52 -6.78 -9.33
CA GLU A 259 -7.85 -7.81 -10.34
C GLU A 259 -8.63 -7.20 -11.50
N ASN A 260 -8.28 -7.58 -12.72
CA ASN A 260 -9.08 -7.37 -13.92
C ASN A 260 -9.25 -8.71 -14.67
N ASP A 261 -9.85 -8.69 -15.86
CA ASP A 261 -10.12 -9.91 -16.64
C ASP A 261 -8.88 -10.73 -17.02
N ASP A 262 -7.71 -10.08 -17.08
CA ASP A 262 -6.47 -10.66 -17.62
C ASP A 262 -5.40 -10.94 -16.54
N ASP A 263 -5.39 -10.16 -15.46
CA ASP A 263 -4.31 -10.11 -14.48
C ASP A 263 -4.81 -9.89 -13.05
N ILE A 264 -4.02 -10.39 -12.09
CA ILE A 264 -4.20 -10.14 -10.65
C ILE A 264 -2.85 -9.68 -10.08
N LEU A 265 -2.87 -8.62 -9.27
CA LEU A 265 -1.70 -8.13 -8.53
C LEU A 265 -2.03 -7.89 -7.05
N THR A 266 -1.24 -8.50 -6.16
CA THR A 266 -1.40 -8.33 -4.72
C THR A 266 -0.30 -7.44 -4.13
N TYR A 267 -0.70 -6.49 -3.28
CA TYR A 267 0.17 -5.67 -2.43
C TYR A 267 0.00 -6.07 -0.96
N THR A 268 1.10 -6.24 -0.23
CA THR A 268 1.12 -6.57 1.20
C THR A 268 1.68 -5.40 2.00
N LEU A 269 0.90 -4.93 2.97
CA LEU A 269 1.29 -3.91 3.93
C LEU A 269 1.59 -4.59 5.27
N ASN A 270 2.86 -4.54 5.70
CA ASN A 270 3.30 -4.99 7.00
C ASN A 270 3.47 -3.76 7.90
N ILE A 271 2.53 -3.50 8.80
CA ILE A 271 2.46 -2.28 9.61
C ILE A 271 2.72 -2.61 11.08
N TYR A 272 3.89 -2.21 11.59
CA TYR A 272 4.19 -2.29 13.01
C TYR A 272 3.65 -1.06 13.75
N ARG A 273 2.81 -1.28 14.76
CA ARG A 273 2.31 -0.25 15.67
C ARG A 273 3.02 -0.36 17.03
N GLY A 274 3.92 0.57 17.33
CA GLY A 274 4.63 0.55 18.62
C GLY A 274 5.79 1.53 18.72
N LYS A 275 6.34 1.71 19.92
CA LYS A 275 7.58 2.49 20.14
C LYS A 275 8.78 1.68 19.62
N GLU A 276 9.64 2.30 18.81
CA GLU A 276 10.87 1.67 18.35
C GLU A 276 11.65 1.00 19.50
N LYS A 277 12.03 -0.27 19.33
CA LYS A 277 12.88 -0.98 20.28
C LYS A 277 14.31 -0.43 20.23
N LYS A 278 14.71 0.35 21.24
CA LYS A 278 16.13 0.62 21.52
C LYS A 278 16.84 -0.64 22.03
N ASN A 279 17.95 -0.99 21.35
CA ASN A 279 19.08 -1.88 21.70
C ASN A 279 18.95 -3.41 21.51
N ARG A 280 19.79 -3.92 20.60
CA ARG A 280 20.69 -5.05 20.90
C ARG A 280 22.14 -4.57 20.73
N LYS A 281 22.89 -4.47 21.83
CA LYS A 281 24.35 -4.33 21.83
C LYS A 281 25.00 -5.71 21.69
N ASP A 282 26.13 -5.69 20.98
CA ASP A 282 27.14 -6.72 20.74
C ASP A 282 27.35 -7.83 21.78
N SER A 283 27.71 -9.00 21.23
CA SER A 283 28.89 -9.73 21.71
C SER A 283 29.54 -10.59 20.60
N SER A 284 30.82 -10.25 20.29
CA SER A 284 31.87 -11.02 19.60
C SER A 284 31.77 -11.13 18.05
N LYS A 285 32.75 -10.77 17.20
CA LYS A 285 34.18 -10.40 17.31
C LYS A 285 34.59 -9.47 16.13
N LYS A 286 35.61 -8.65 16.40
CA LYS A 286 36.31 -7.70 15.50
C LYS A 286 37.01 -8.39 14.31
N ASP A 287 37.10 -7.69 13.17
CA ASP A 287 38.36 -7.02 12.76
C ASP A 287 38.15 -5.96 11.65
N ASP A 288 38.55 -4.72 12.01
CA ASP A 288 39.18 -3.62 11.27
C ASP A 288 38.66 -3.20 9.87
N THR A 289 38.12 -1.99 9.66
CA THR A 289 38.82 -0.72 9.88
C THR A 289 37.90 0.52 9.82
N LYS A 290 38.20 1.48 10.71
CA LYS A 290 37.95 2.94 10.67
C LYS A 290 36.52 3.48 10.82
N SER A 291 36.16 3.59 12.10
CA SER A 291 35.41 4.72 12.67
C SER A 291 36.09 6.06 12.35
N ILE A 292 35.35 6.96 11.70
CA ILE A 292 35.43 8.40 11.94
C ILE A 292 34.13 8.75 12.66
N LEU A 293 34.23 9.02 13.97
CA LEU A 293 33.18 9.62 14.75
C LEU A 293 33.01 11.07 14.30
N GLY A 294 31.92 11.34 13.60
CA GLY A 294 31.30 12.66 13.43
C GLY A 294 29.86 12.57 13.92
N GLU A 295 29.46 13.54 14.71
CA GLU A 295 28.19 13.66 15.42
C GLU A 295 26.96 13.52 14.53
N SER A 296 25.88 12.94 15.10
CA SER A 296 24.48 13.00 14.66
C SER A 296 24.18 12.49 13.23
N ASN A 297 23.11 11.70 13.07
CA ASN A 297 22.04 12.00 12.10
C ASN A 297 20.97 10.91 12.16
N ASN A 298 19.83 11.27 12.75
CA ASN A 298 18.52 10.76 12.35
C ASN A 298 18.47 10.70 10.83
N SER A 299 18.20 9.53 10.25
CA SER A 299 17.77 9.45 8.85
C SER A 299 16.31 9.87 8.77
N SER A 300 16.04 11.14 9.04
CA SER A 300 14.76 11.80 8.78
C SER A 300 14.53 11.78 7.27
N THR A 301 13.53 11.04 6.80
CA THR A 301 13.02 11.19 5.45
C THR A 301 12.01 12.32 5.42
N ASN A 302 11.94 13.05 4.30
CA ASN A 302 10.95 14.10 4.17
C ASN A 302 9.53 13.48 4.19
N VAL A 303 8.65 13.91 5.09
CA VAL A 303 7.36 13.24 5.32
C VAL A 303 6.26 14.21 5.75
N TRP A 304 5.05 14.00 5.25
CA TRP A 304 3.85 14.63 5.80
C TRP A 304 3.44 13.94 7.11
N ARG A 305 3.25 14.71 8.19
CA ARG A 305 2.68 14.25 9.46
C ARG A 305 1.42 15.02 9.78
N LYS A 306 0.38 14.34 10.26
CA LYS A 306 -0.81 15.00 10.80
C LYS A 306 -0.65 15.20 12.30
N LYS A 307 -0.85 16.41 12.79
CA LYS A 307 -0.85 16.74 14.21
C LYS A 307 -2.00 17.71 14.49
N ASN A 308 -2.85 17.37 15.46
CA ASN A 308 -4.07 18.11 15.80
C ASN A 308 -5.00 18.38 14.60
N GLY A 309 -5.13 17.40 13.70
CA GLY A 309 -5.97 17.52 12.51
C GLY A 309 -5.34 18.30 11.35
N LYS A 310 -4.16 18.90 11.52
CA LYS A 310 -3.46 19.68 10.49
C LYS A 310 -2.19 18.98 10.03
N LEU A 311 -1.89 19.06 8.73
CA LEU A 311 -0.69 18.45 8.16
C LEU A 311 0.55 19.31 8.43
N GLN A 312 1.71 18.70 8.63
CA GLN A 312 3.03 19.34 8.67
C GLN A 312 3.95 18.58 7.73
N TYR A 313 4.84 19.25 7.01
CA TYR A 313 5.90 18.57 6.27
C TYR A 313 7.19 18.63 7.05
N ILE A 314 7.71 17.46 7.44
CA ILE A 314 8.98 17.31 8.13
C ILE A 314 10.05 17.07 7.08
N ASP A 315 11.13 17.84 7.08
CA ASP A 315 12.25 17.67 6.17
C ASP A 315 13.28 16.66 6.66
N GLY A 316 14.34 16.47 5.86
CA GLY A 316 15.38 15.48 6.09
C GLY A 316 16.24 15.74 7.32
N THR A 317 16.06 16.89 7.98
CA THR A 317 16.69 17.22 9.27
C THR A 317 15.77 16.91 10.45
N GLY A 318 14.54 16.46 10.20
CA GLY A 318 13.52 16.22 11.21
C GLY A 318 12.78 17.50 11.62
N GLN A 319 12.99 18.61 10.92
CA GLN A 319 12.34 19.88 11.21
C GLN A 319 11.11 20.09 10.34
N SER A 320 10.09 20.72 10.91
CA SER A 320 8.92 21.12 10.13
C SER A 320 9.25 22.31 9.24
N LEU A 321 8.92 22.18 7.96
CA LEU A 321 8.98 23.28 7.01
C LEU A 321 7.93 24.34 7.37
N LYS A 322 8.37 25.60 7.40
CA LYS A 322 7.57 26.76 7.84
C LYS A 322 7.64 27.88 6.80
N ASN A 323 6.59 28.69 6.75
CA ASN A 323 6.45 29.86 5.88
C ASN A 323 6.86 29.61 4.43
N LYS A 324 6.39 28.49 3.85
CA LYS A 324 6.77 28.12 2.49
C LYS A 324 5.68 27.40 1.74
N TRP A 325 5.69 27.60 0.42
CA TRP A 325 4.97 26.77 -0.52
C TRP A 325 5.61 25.38 -0.60
N TRP A 326 4.78 24.37 -0.67
CA TRP A 326 5.17 23.00 -0.93
C TRP A 326 4.28 22.42 -2.03
N PHE A 327 4.89 22.07 -3.16
CA PHE A 327 4.20 21.33 -4.21
C PHE A 327 4.34 19.84 -3.92
N ASN A 328 3.20 19.20 -3.66
CA ASN A 328 3.16 17.76 -3.52
C ASN A 328 3.06 17.12 -4.90
N ILE A 329 4.16 16.53 -5.36
CA ILE A 329 4.24 15.90 -6.68
C ILE A 329 3.30 14.69 -6.81
N TYR A 330 2.87 14.10 -5.68
CA TYR A 330 2.07 12.86 -5.68
C TYR A 330 0.59 13.11 -5.97
N ASP A 331 0.01 14.22 -5.50
CA ASP A 331 -1.37 14.60 -5.78
C ASP A 331 -1.47 15.82 -6.71
N SER A 332 -0.33 16.35 -7.15
CA SER A 332 -0.21 17.58 -7.94
C SER A 332 -0.87 18.79 -7.29
N LYS A 333 -0.91 18.85 -5.95
CA LYS A 333 -1.50 19.95 -5.19
C LYS A 333 -0.43 20.84 -4.56
N ASN A 334 -0.78 22.10 -4.40
CA ASN A 334 0.04 23.07 -3.69
C ASN A 334 -0.47 23.22 -2.25
N TYR A 335 0.46 23.27 -1.31
CA TYR A 335 0.22 23.51 0.10
C TYR A 335 1.02 24.72 0.54
N TYR A 336 0.54 25.45 1.53
CA TYR A 336 1.34 26.47 2.20
C TYR A 336 1.49 26.11 3.67
N LEU A 337 2.74 25.91 4.10
CA LEU A 337 3.04 25.64 5.50
C LEU A 337 3.24 26.96 6.22
N ASP A 338 2.44 27.19 7.25
CA ASP A 338 2.41 28.43 8.01
C ASP A 338 3.64 28.57 8.92
N GLU A 339 3.65 29.61 9.76
CA GLU A 339 4.74 29.92 10.69
C GLU A 339 4.97 28.82 11.75
N ASP A 340 3.91 28.06 12.06
CA ASP A 340 3.94 26.92 12.96
C ASP A 340 4.31 25.62 12.24
N GLY A 341 4.32 25.64 10.92
CA GLY A 341 4.70 24.54 10.03
C GLY A 341 3.53 23.66 9.62
N TYR A 342 2.30 24.12 9.86
CA TYR A 342 1.09 23.43 9.48
C TYR A 342 0.60 23.88 8.11
N ALA A 343 0.04 22.95 7.33
CA ALA A 343 -0.68 23.27 6.10
C ALA A 343 -1.85 24.19 6.42
N SER A 344 -1.91 25.30 5.70
CA SER A 344 -2.98 26.29 5.81
C SER A 344 -4.31 25.68 5.36
N ILE A 345 -5.38 26.06 6.03
CA ILE A 345 -6.77 25.67 5.72
C ILE A 345 -7.59 26.95 5.64
N GLY A 346 -8.52 27.02 4.70
CA GLY A 346 -9.34 28.21 4.45
C GLY A 346 -8.52 29.35 3.84
N TRP A 347 -8.95 30.59 4.12
CA TRP A 347 -8.30 31.80 3.60
C TRP A 347 -6.95 32.06 4.24
N LYS A 348 -5.93 32.32 3.42
CA LYS A 348 -4.59 32.77 3.88
C LYS A 348 -4.06 33.87 2.98
N SER A 349 -3.58 34.95 3.60
CA SER A 349 -2.80 35.98 2.91
C SER A 349 -1.32 35.59 2.94
N ILE A 350 -0.71 35.49 1.76
CA ILE A 350 0.70 35.14 1.55
C ILE A 350 1.26 36.19 0.60
N GLU A 351 2.26 36.95 1.04
CA GLU A 351 2.87 38.04 0.24
C GLU A 351 1.82 39.03 -0.35
N ASN A 352 0.86 39.46 0.48
CA ASN A 352 -0.24 40.36 0.10
C ASN A 352 -1.19 39.82 -0.97
N LYS A 353 -1.18 38.50 -1.22
CA LYS A 353 -2.14 37.82 -2.10
C LYS A 353 -2.97 36.83 -1.29
N TRP A 354 -4.26 36.78 -1.58
CA TRP A 354 -5.18 35.85 -0.94
C TRP A 354 -5.25 34.52 -1.68
N TYR A 355 -5.21 33.44 -0.92
CA TYR A 355 -5.35 32.07 -1.37
C TYR A 355 -6.39 31.36 -0.50
N TYR A 356 -7.00 30.31 -1.05
CA TYR A 356 -7.91 29.45 -0.31
C TYR A 356 -7.41 28.01 -0.34
N PHE A 357 -7.39 27.37 0.82
CA PHE A 357 -7.02 25.97 0.99
C PHE A 357 -8.23 25.17 1.48
N ASP A 358 -8.42 23.96 0.96
CA ASP A 358 -9.49 23.09 1.45
C ASP A 358 -9.19 22.53 2.85
N THR A 359 -10.11 21.74 3.37
CA THR A 359 -10.00 21.10 4.70
C THR A 359 -8.82 20.12 4.80
N ASN A 360 -8.27 19.66 3.67
CA ASN A 360 -7.09 18.82 3.62
C ASN A 360 -5.81 19.64 3.41
N GLY A 361 -5.91 20.98 3.36
CA GLY A 361 -4.81 21.90 3.21
C GLY A 361 -4.35 22.14 1.76
N ALA A 362 -5.07 21.60 0.78
CA ALA A 362 -4.72 21.77 -0.62
C ALA A 362 -5.26 23.09 -1.18
N MET A 363 -4.41 23.83 -1.89
CA MET A 363 -4.76 25.09 -2.52
C MET A 363 -5.81 24.87 -3.60
N LYS A 364 -6.86 25.69 -3.57
CA LYS A 364 -7.93 25.68 -4.57
C LYS A 364 -7.63 26.66 -5.71
N THR A 365 -8.24 26.38 -6.86
CA THR A 365 -8.25 27.23 -8.06
C THR A 365 -9.67 27.28 -8.62
N GLY A 366 -9.97 28.29 -9.42
CA GLY A 366 -11.31 28.48 -10.00
C GLY A 366 -12.32 28.95 -8.97
N TRP A 367 -13.59 28.62 -9.21
CA TRP A 367 -14.70 29.02 -8.34
C TRP A 367 -14.68 28.27 -7.01
N ILE A 368 -14.83 29.01 -5.92
CA ILE A 368 -15.06 28.47 -4.57
C ILE A 368 -16.20 29.22 -3.91
N GLN A 369 -16.92 28.53 -3.01
CA GLN A 369 -17.91 29.14 -2.15
C GLN A 369 -17.41 29.14 -0.70
N SER A 370 -17.46 30.30 -0.05
CA SER A 370 -17.03 30.48 1.33
C SER A 370 -17.96 31.49 2.02
N GLU A 371 -18.49 31.12 3.19
CA GLU A 371 -19.41 31.95 3.98
C GLU A 371 -20.60 32.51 3.16
N GLY A 372 -21.16 31.68 2.27
CA GLY A 372 -22.30 32.05 1.42
C GLY A 372 -21.95 32.89 0.18
N ASN A 373 -20.70 33.34 0.04
CA ASN A 373 -20.24 34.13 -1.11
C ASN A 373 -19.41 33.28 -2.08
N TRP A 374 -19.45 33.64 -3.36
CA TRP A 374 -18.62 33.04 -4.40
C TRP A 374 -17.38 33.87 -4.65
N TYR A 375 -16.24 33.21 -4.85
CA TYR A 375 -14.96 33.82 -5.16
C TYR A 375 -14.31 33.07 -6.31
N TYR A 376 -13.43 33.75 -7.05
CA TYR A 376 -12.65 33.13 -8.12
C TYR A 376 -11.16 33.21 -7.82
N LEU A 377 -10.50 32.07 -7.91
CA LEU A 377 -9.05 31.92 -7.75
C LEU A 377 -8.43 31.67 -9.12
N SER A 378 -7.35 32.37 -9.46
CA SER A 378 -6.60 32.13 -10.70
C SER A 378 -6.01 30.71 -10.76
N LYS A 379 -5.41 30.33 -11.90
CA LYS A 379 -4.66 29.06 -12.02
C LYS A 379 -3.52 28.94 -11.01
N GLY A 380 -2.94 30.08 -10.59
CA GLY A 380 -1.94 30.13 -9.53
C GLY A 380 -2.52 30.22 -8.12
N GLY A 381 -3.83 30.05 -7.94
CA GLY A 381 -4.54 30.09 -6.65
C GLY A 381 -4.82 31.48 -6.08
N VAL A 382 -4.30 32.54 -6.71
CA VAL A 382 -4.50 33.92 -6.25
C VAL A 382 -5.96 34.34 -6.47
N MET A 383 -6.61 34.81 -5.41
CA MET A 383 -7.94 35.41 -5.46
C MET A 383 -7.99 36.59 -6.42
N GLN A 384 -9.00 36.62 -7.29
CA GLN A 384 -9.20 37.69 -8.25
C GLN A 384 -10.20 38.73 -7.72
N THR A 385 -10.09 39.94 -8.25
CA THR A 385 -11.00 41.08 -8.02
C THR A 385 -11.31 41.74 -9.36
N GLY A 386 -12.45 42.43 -9.47
CA GLY A 386 -12.89 43.07 -10.70
C GLY A 386 -13.41 42.06 -11.73
N TRP A 387 -13.28 42.40 -13.00
CA TRP A 387 -13.77 41.58 -14.11
C TRP A 387 -12.96 40.29 -14.28
N ILE A 388 -13.67 39.17 -14.34
CA ILE A 388 -13.10 37.87 -14.75
C ILE A 388 -13.97 37.24 -15.82
N LYS A 389 -13.32 36.46 -16.70
CA LYS A 389 -14.00 35.59 -17.67
C LYS A 389 -13.74 34.14 -17.29
N ASP A 390 -14.80 33.39 -17.07
CA ASP A 390 -14.68 31.99 -16.66
C ASP A 390 -14.37 31.08 -17.86
N THR A 391 -14.23 29.78 -17.59
CA THR A 391 -13.96 28.76 -18.60
C THR A 391 -15.10 28.58 -19.60
N ASN A 392 -16.33 28.95 -19.24
CA ASN A 392 -17.50 28.92 -20.11
C ASN A 392 -17.65 30.20 -20.94
N LYS A 393 -16.63 31.07 -20.93
CA LYS A 393 -16.60 32.34 -21.64
C LYS A 393 -17.65 33.34 -21.15
N LYS A 394 -18.16 33.18 -19.92
CA LYS A 394 -19.08 34.12 -19.28
C LYS A 394 -18.30 35.13 -18.44
N TRP A 395 -18.81 36.35 -18.37
CA TRP A 395 -18.20 37.44 -17.59
C TRP A 395 -18.84 37.54 -16.21
N TYR A 396 -18.00 37.79 -15.21
CA TYR A 396 -18.38 37.97 -13.81
C TYR A 396 -17.64 39.16 -13.23
N TYR A 397 -18.21 39.79 -12.20
CA TYR A 397 -17.58 40.88 -11.48
C TYR A 397 -17.38 40.50 -10.01
N LEU A 398 -16.14 40.58 -9.54
CA LEU A 398 -15.75 40.34 -8.16
C LEU A 398 -15.50 41.68 -7.47
N GLY A 399 -16.01 41.87 -6.26
CA GLY A 399 -15.74 43.07 -5.47
C GLY A 399 -14.27 43.22 -5.10
N THR A 400 -13.95 44.33 -4.44
CA THR A 400 -12.61 44.55 -3.86
C THR A 400 -12.28 43.56 -2.74
N ASP A 401 -13.31 42.98 -2.12
CA ASP A 401 -13.26 41.86 -1.17
C ASP A 401 -13.16 40.49 -1.86
N GLY A 402 -13.20 40.45 -3.20
CA GLY A 402 -13.18 39.23 -4.00
C GLY A 402 -14.54 38.53 -4.14
N ALA A 403 -15.57 38.98 -3.43
CA ALA A 403 -16.89 38.36 -3.48
C ALA A 403 -17.61 38.70 -4.79
N MET A 404 -18.14 37.67 -5.45
CA MET A 404 -18.91 37.80 -6.69
C MET A 404 -20.15 38.66 -6.47
N LYS A 405 -20.34 39.65 -7.33
CA LYS A 405 -21.48 40.56 -7.28
C LYS A 405 -22.65 40.03 -8.12
N LYS A 406 -23.85 40.39 -7.68
CA LYS A 406 -25.14 40.18 -8.37
C LYS A 406 -25.86 41.52 -8.47
N GLY A 407 -26.79 41.63 -9.41
CA GLY A 407 -27.54 42.86 -9.66
C GLY A 407 -26.70 43.94 -10.35
N TRP A 408 -27.09 45.20 -10.17
CA TRP A 408 -26.39 46.34 -10.75
C TRP A 408 -25.03 46.57 -10.09
N ILE A 409 -24.00 46.73 -10.93
CA ILE A 409 -22.66 47.11 -10.51
C ILE A 409 -22.15 48.26 -11.37
N GLN A 410 -21.27 49.07 -10.79
CA GLN A 410 -20.51 50.08 -11.50
C GLN A 410 -19.03 49.69 -11.49
N ASP A 411 -18.41 49.64 -12.65
CA ASP A 411 -16.97 49.34 -12.75
C ASP A 411 -16.11 50.58 -12.44
N ALA A 412 -14.79 50.40 -12.45
CA ALA A 412 -13.83 51.47 -12.17
C ALA A 412 -13.85 52.61 -13.20
N THR A 413 -14.46 52.42 -14.38
CA THR A 413 -14.61 53.44 -15.42
C THR A 413 -15.89 54.27 -15.26
N GLY A 414 -16.75 53.90 -14.31
CA GLY A 414 -18.04 54.55 -14.08
C GLY A 414 -19.18 53.98 -14.91
N LYS A 415 -18.95 52.93 -15.71
CA LYS A 415 -19.99 52.28 -16.50
C LYS A 415 -20.80 51.29 -15.66
N TRP A 416 -22.10 51.22 -15.93
CA TRP A 416 -23.04 50.33 -15.24
C TRP A 416 -23.27 49.04 -16.02
N TYR A 417 -23.35 47.93 -15.30
CA TYR A 417 -23.61 46.60 -15.82
C TYR A 417 -24.59 45.88 -14.90
N TYR A 418 -25.22 44.83 -15.40
CA TYR A 418 -26.10 43.98 -14.59
C TYR A 418 -25.61 42.53 -14.58
N MET A 419 -25.50 41.97 -13.37
CA MET A 419 -25.11 40.59 -13.11
C MET A 419 -26.37 39.81 -12.70
N ASN A 420 -26.66 38.69 -13.38
CA ASN A 420 -27.86 37.90 -13.08
C ASN A 420 -27.77 37.16 -11.73
N GLU A 421 -28.78 36.34 -11.39
CA GLU A 421 -28.81 35.56 -10.14
C GLU A 421 -27.66 34.53 -10.01
N ASN A 422 -27.05 34.14 -11.13
CA ASN A 422 -25.86 33.28 -11.15
C ASN A 422 -24.55 34.10 -11.16
N GLY A 423 -24.64 35.43 -11.12
CA GLY A 423 -23.51 36.37 -11.20
C GLY A 423 -22.96 36.60 -12.60
N GLU A 424 -23.65 36.14 -13.64
CA GLU A 424 -23.21 36.27 -15.04
C GLU A 424 -23.62 37.63 -15.59
N MET A 425 -22.71 38.31 -16.27
CA MET A 425 -22.99 39.58 -16.94
C MET A 425 -24.00 39.36 -18.06
N VAL A 426 -25.07 40.15 -18.05
CA VAL A 426 -26.03 40.15 -19.17
C VAL A 426 -25.60 41.15 -20.24
N GLN A 427 -25.98 40.88 -21.48
CA GLN A 427 -25.75 41.73 -22.65
C GLN A 427 -26.92 41.60 -23.62
N ASP A 428 -27.06 42.56 -24.53
CA ASP A 428 -28.07 42.57 -25.59
C ASP A 428 -29.51 42.35 -25.07
N THR A 429 -29.86 43.04 -23.98
CA THR A 429 -31.14 42.81 -23.30
C THR A 429 -31.67 44.04 -22.57
N THR A 430 -32.81 43.91 -21.89
CA THR A 430 -33.40 44.95 -21.05
C THR A 430 -33.64 44.40 -19.65
N VAL A 431 -33.15 45.10 -18.63
CA VAL A 431 -33.32 44.72 -17.22
C VAL A 431 -34.05 45.83 -16.49
N ASN A 432 -35.22 45.53 -15.90
CA ASN A 432 -36.03 46.49 -15.14
C ASN A 432 -36.30 47.81 -15.89
N GLY A 433 -36.48 47.74 -17.22
CA GLY A 433 -36.73 48.90 -18.08
C GLY A 433 -35.49 49.60 -18.63
N TYR A 434 -34.29 49.19 -18.22
CA TYR A 434 -33.01 49.75 -18.68
C TYR A 434 -32.38 48.89 -19.79
N LYS A 435 -31.93 49.52 -20.87
CA LYS A 435 -31.30 48.83 -22.00
C LYS A 435 -29.82 48.54 -21.73
N ILE A 436 -29.39 47.34 -22.07
CA ILE A 436 -28.02 46.87 -21.99
C ILE A 436 -27.51 46.57 -23.41
N ASP A 437 -26.36 47.14 -23.80
CA ASP A 437 -25.75 46.90 -25.12
C ASP A 437 -25.05 45.54 -25.23
N SER A 438 -24.42 45.28 -26.38
CA SER A 438 -23.70 44.03 -26.67
C SER A 438 -22.44 43.81 -25.85
N ASP A 439 -21.92 44.88 -25.26
CA ASP A 439 -20.74 44.85 -24.39
C ASP A 439 -21.14 44.79 -22.90
N GLY A 440 -22.44 44.83 -22.60
CA GLY A 440 -22.99 44.74 -21.25
C GLY A 440 -23.21 46.08 -20.55
N HIS A 441 -22.98 47.20 -21.23
CA HIS A 441 -23.15 48.53 -20.63
C HIS A 441 -24.62 48.95 -20.59
N LEU A 442 -25.02 49.60 -19.50
CA LEU A 442 -26.22 50.41 -19.45
C LEU A 442 -26.15 51.54 -20.48
N VAL A 443 -27.17 51.62 -21.32
CA VAL A 443 -27.37 52.72 -22.27
C VAL A 443 -28.55 53.55 -21.76
N GLU A 444 -28.30 54.84 -21.53
CA GLU A 444 -29.34 55.82 -21.20
C GLU A 444 -30.32 56.05 -22.36
#